data_AF-A0A3B9GS75-F1
#
_entry.id   AF-A0A3B9GS75-F1
#
_cell.length_a   1.000
_cell.length_b   1.000
_cell.length_c   1.000
_cell.angle_alpha   90.00
_cell.angle_beta   90.00
_cell.angle_gamma   90.00
#
_symmetry.space_group_name_H-M   'P 1'
#
loop_
_entity.id
_entity.type
_entity.pdbx_description
1 polymer ?
#
loop_
_entity_poly.entity_id
_entity_poly.type
_entity_poly.pdbx_seq_one_letter_code
_entity_poly.pdbx_strand_id
1 'polypeptide(L)'
;MWRESALRNPTIDYMLFTDADVEPAKNIIVHRMQFSDFQQIAQKAFDFPITLDRPYKLCEYKQAYGYILQDYIKNYDFWGFGDLDLVYGDIRSFLTDNVLSHKFLLGWGHLTLLHNDQDTNTYFMKQVDGYQNYKDAFTTSKITFFDEFGYNGCSDKWRDCRPADCWLDWPFDNASKPKQSYHFNSLTRGWKQVIFEHVGNKLYMIRFNHGKIEKKESLYAHFQHRPFMKDKVTDYSHFLVTPNAIIDYPKHFVHLRLRWYCRNRSIITKYYQWKDRIKWKLNIH
;
A
#
# COMPACT_ATOMS: atom_id res chain seq x y z
N MET A 1 -4.06 -3.38 13.02
CA MET A 1 -4.81 -2.90 11.82
C MET A 1 -4.43 -3.66 10.54
N TRP A 2 -3.27 -3.42 9.93
CA TRP A 2 -2.84 -4.14 8.70
C TRP A 2 -2.96 -5.65 8.87
N ARG A 3 -2.32 -6.19 9.92
CA ARG A 3 -2.35 -7.62 10.29
C ARG A 3 -3.78 -8.15 10.37
N GLU A 4 -4.63 -7.46 11.11
CA GLU A 4 -6.02 -7.87 11.32
C GLU A 4 -6.86 -7.86 10.04
N SER A 5 -6.60 -6.93 9.11
CA SER A 5 -7.23 -6.97 7.77
C SER A 5 -6.63 -8.04 6.85
N ALA A 6 -5.32 -8.31 6.96
CA ALA A 6 -4.63 -9.35 6.18
C ALA A 6 -5.11 -10.75 6.57
N LEU A 7 -5.28 -11.04 7.86
CA LEU A 7 -5.80 -12.32 8.37
C LEU A 7 -7.20 -12.67 7.85
N ARG A 8 -7.96 -11.66 7.41
CA ARG A 8 -9.33 -11.83 6.88
C ARG A 8 -9.36 -12.17 5.39
N ASN A 9 -8.19 -12.21 4.75
CA ASN A 9 -8.00 -12.66 3.38
C ASN A 9 -7.23 -14.01 3.36
N PRO A 10 -7.84 -15.11 3.84
CA PRO A 10 -7.12 -16.37 4.10
C PRO A 10 -6.66 -17.12 2.84
N THR A 11 -7.07 -16.67 1.65
CA THR A 11 -6.62 -17.22 0.36
C THR A 11 -5.36 -16.54 -0.16
N ILE A 12 -4.78 -15.61 0.60
CA ILE A 12 -3.61 -14.82 0.22
C ILE A 12 -2.58 -14.95 1.33
N ASP A 13 -1.38 -15.40 0.96
CA ASP A 13 -0.25 -15.48 1.88
C ASP A 13 0.57 -14.19 1.84
N TYR A 14 0.81 -13.64 3.02
CA TYR A 14 1.63 -12.45 3.22
C TYR A 14 3.01 -12.88 3.73
N MET A 15 4.02 -12.81 2.86
CA MET A 15 5.40 -13.17 3.20
C MET A 15 6.17 -11.96 3.75
N LEU A 16 6.72 -12.10 4.94
CA LEU A 16 7.55 -11.09 5.60
C LEU A 16 8.98 -11.60 5.74
N PHE A 17 9.90 -11.00 5.01
CA PHE A 17 11.34 -11.23 5.12
C PHE A 17 11.91 -10.18 6.06
N THR A 18 12.12 -10.53 7.33
CA THR A 18 12.38 -9.50 8.35
C THR A 18 13.24 -9.98 9.50
N ASP A 19 13.98 -9.04 10.08
CA ASP A 19 14.70 -9.17 11.32
C ASP A 19 13.90 -8.66 12.54
N ALA A 20 12.66 -8.23 12.34
CA ALA A 20 11.75 -7.81 13.40
C ALA A 20 11.12 -9.02 14.10
N ASP A 21 10.67 -8.81 15.33
CA ASP A 21 9.86 -9.77 16.07
C ASP A 21 8.40 -9.67 15.61
N VAL A 22 7.97 -10.62 14.77
CA VAL A 22 6.63 -10.65 14.18
C VAL A 22 6.06 -12.05 14.34
N GLU A 23 4.90 -12.12 14.99
CA GLU A 23 4.18 -13.37 15.20
C GLU A 23 3.57 -13.89 13.87
N PRO A 24 3.92 -15.11 13.43
CA PRO A 24 3.35 -15.71 12.24
C PRO A 24 1.86 -16.03 12.44
N ALA A 25 1.17 -16.29 11.33
CA ALA A 25 -0.21 -16.76 11.31
C ALA A 25 -0.46 -17.64 10.11
N LYS A 26 -1.67 -18.21 9.99
CA LYS A 26 -2.01 -19.16 8.92
C LYS A 26 -1.65 -18.65 7.51
N ASN A 27 -1.90 -17.38 7.24
CA ASN A 27 -1.60 -16.72 5.97
C ASN A 27 -0.59 -15.57 6.13
N ILE A 28 0.16 -15.52 7.24
CA ILE A 28 1.27 -14.58 7.45
C ILE A 28 2.51 -15.41 7.69
N ILE A 29 3.35 -15.50 6.65
CA ILE A 29 4.55 -16.33 6.62
C ILE A 29 5.74 -15.45 6.96
N VAL A 30 6.43 -15.75 8.06
CA VAL A 30 7.57 -14.95 8.52
C VAL A 30 8.87 -15.70 8.22
N HIS A 31 9.65 -15.17 7.29
CA HIS A 31 11.01 -15.61 7.00
C HIS A 31 11.98 -14.75 7.83
N ARG A 32 12.34 -15.25 9.01
CA ARG A 32 13.24 -14.57 9.93
C ARG A 32 14.65 -14.54 9.35
N MET A 33 15.15 -13.35 9.00
CA MET A 33 16.50 -13.17 8.45
C MET A 33 17.00 -11.75 8.66
N GLN A 34 18.32 -11.56 8.66
CA GLN A 34 18.91 -10.23 8.71
C GLN A 34 18.83 -9.55 7.35
N PHE A 35 18.89 -8.21 7.33
CA PHE A 35 18.97 -7.47 6.07
C PHE A 35 20.18 -7.90 5.22
N SER A 36 21.30 -8.26 5.85
CA SER A 36 22.49 -8.81 5.19
C SER A 36 22.25 -10.12 4.47
N ASP A 37 21.34 -10.96 4.97
CA ASP A 37 21.01 -12.23 4.33
C ASP A 37 20.16 -11.97 3.09
N PHE A 38 19.20 -11.05 3.18
CA PHE A 38 18.40 -10.63 2.02
C PHE A 38 19.26 -9.96 0.94
N GLN A 39 20.27 -9.17 1.32
CA GLN A 39 21.24 -8.61 0.37
C GLN A 39 21.93 -9.71 -0.44
N GLN A 40 22.30 -10.83 0.20
CA GLN A 40 22.91 -11.96 -0.50
C GLN A 40 21.93 -12.68 -1.43
N ILE A 41 20.66 -12.83 -1.02
CA ILE A 41 19.60 -13.40 -1.86
C ILE A 41 19.43 -12.54 -3.12
N ALA A 42 19.27 -11.23 -2.95
CA ALA A 42 19.12 -10.30 -4.07
C ALA A 42 20.36 -10.27 -4.98
N GLN A 43 21.57 -10.24 -4.41
CA GLN A 43 22.80 -10.23 -5.20
C GLN A 43 22.99 -11.50 -6.03
N LYS A 44 22.62 -12.68 -5.51
CA LYS A 44 22.72 -13.96 -6.25
C LYS A 44 21.84 -14.01 -7.50
N ALA A 45 20.78 -13.21 -7.56
CA ALA A 45 19.90 -13.16 -8.71
C ALA A 45 20.56 -12.44 -9.93
N PHE A 46 21.62 -11.65 -9.72
CA PHE A 46 22.21 -10.82 -10.78
C PHE A 46 23.70 -11.11 -10.97
N ASP A 47 24.15 -11.06 -12.23
CA ASP A 47 25.54 -11.27 -12.64
C ASP A 47 26.41 -10.01 -12.54
N PHE A 48 25.84 -8.91 -12.02
CA PHE A 48 26.52 -7.65 -11.77
C PHE A 48 26.39 -7.22 -10.30
N PRO A 49 27.33 -6.42 -9.76
CA PRO A 49 27.21 -5.89 -8.41
C PRO A 49 25.99 -4.99 -8.27
N ILE A 50 25.12 -5.29 -7.31
CA ILE A 50 23.95 -4.48 -6.99
C ILE A 50 24.21 -3.55 -5.80
N THR A 51 23.50 -2.44 -5.75
CA THR A 51 23.48 -1.48 -4.64
C THR A 51 22.18 -1.62 -3.87
N LEU A 52 22.25 -2.32 -2.73
CA LEU A 52 21.18 -2.47 -1.75
C LEU A 52 21.70 -2.10 -0.37
N ASP A 53 22.14 -0.86 -0.21
CA ASP A 53 22.89 -0.35 0.96
C ASP A 53 22.03 -0.11 2.21
N ARG A 54 20.71 0.04 2.05
CA ARG A 54 19.76 0.31 3.14
C ARG A 54 18.38 -0.27 2.86
N PRO A 55 17.56 -0.57 3.88
CA PRO A 55 16.22 -1.15 3.69
C PRO A 55 15.33 -0.35 2.74
N TYR A 56 15.38 0.99 2.78
CA TYR A 56 14.55 1.82 1.89
C TYR A 56 14.89 1.65 0.39
N LYS A 57 16.10 1.16 0.06
CA LYS A 57 16.50 0.90 -1.33
C LYS A 57 15.77 -0.33 -1.91
N LEU A 58 15.13 -1.17 -1.09
CA LEU A 58 14.26 -2.27 -1.53
C LEU A 58 13.12 -1.82 -2.45
N CYS A 59 12.65 -0.58 -2.35
CA CYS A 59 11.61 -0.06 -3.26
C CYS A 59 12.01 -0.19 -4.73
N GLU A 60 13.28 0.00 -5.05
CA GLU A 60 13.78 -0.11 -6.42
C GLU A 60 13.75 -1.56 -6.95
N TYR A 61 13.77 -2.55 -6.06
CA TYR A 61 13.80 -3.98 -6.41
C TYR A 61 12.42 -4.64 -6.40
N LYS A 62 11.35 -3.93 -6.00
CA LYS A 62 9.98 -4.47 -5.89
C LYS A 62 9.52 -5.18 -7.16
N GLN A 63 9.80 -4.60 -8.32
CA GLN A 63 9.43 -5.13 -9.63
C GLN A 63 10.23 -6.40 -10.02
N ALA A 64 11.28 -6.72 -9.27
CA ALA A 64 12.12 -7.90 -9.46
C ALA A 64 11.90 -8.98 -8.40
N TYR A 65 10.99 -8.80 -7.44
CA TYR A 65 10.82 -9.78 -6.35
C TYR A 65 10.41 -11.17 -6.85
N GLY A 66 9.57 -11.28 -7.88
CA GLY A 66 9.25 -12.58 -8.45
C GLY A 66 10.47 -13.30 -9.01
N TYR A 67 11.42 -12.55 -9.56
CA TYR A 67 12.69 -13.11 -10.04
C TYR A 67 13.66 -13.43 -8.89
N ILE A 68 13.80 -12.53 -7.91
CA ILE A 68 14.72 -12.68 -6.78
C ILE A 68 14.28 -13.79 -5.81
N LEU A 69 12.96 -13.93 -5.59
CA LEU A 69 12.36 -14.80 -4.58
C LEU A 69 11.65 -16.01 -5.21
N GLN A 70 12.02 -16.39 -6.43
CA GLN A 70 11.32 -17.43 -7.18
C GLN A 70 11.19 -18.75 -6.41
N ASP A 71 12.21 -19.13 -5.63
CA ASP A 71 12.18 -20.34 -4.80
C ASP A 71 11.05 -20.34 -3.75
N TYR A 72 10.66 -19.16 -3.26
CA TYR A 72 9.60 -18.96 -2.28
C TYR A 72 8.22 -18.92 -2.92
N ILE A 73 8.11 -18.40 -4.14
CA ILE A 73 6.81 -18.12 -4.78
C ILE A 73 6.43 -19.12 -5.88
N LYS A 74 7.26 -20.10 -6.22
CA LYS A 74 7.05 -21.03 -7.36
C LYS A 74 5.70 -21.75 -7.41
N ASN A 75 5.01 -21.88 -6.28
CA ASN A 75 3.71 -22.57 -6.16
C ASN A 75 2.51 -21.61 -6.16
N TYR A 76 2.74 -20.31 -6.39
CA TYR A 76 1.69 -19.29 -6.44
C TYR A 76 1.46 -18.84 -7.88
N ASP A 77 0.21 -18.65 -8.27
CA ASP A 77 -0.15 -18.13 -9.61
C ASP A 77 0.17 -16.63 -9.74
N PHE A 78 0.20 -15.92 -8.62
CA PHE A 78 0.47 -14.48 -8.53
C PHE A 78 1.39 -14.19 -7.35
N TRP A 79 2.24 -13.18 -7.52
CA TRP A 79 3.00 -12.56 -6.43
C TRP A 79 2.76 -11.06 -6.46
N GLY A 80 3.23 -10.34 -5.44
CA GLY A 80 3.08 -8.90 -5.41
C GLY A 80 3.86 -8.28 -4.26
N PHE A 81 3.72 -6.97 -4.14
CA PHE A 81 4.28 -6.21 -3.03
C PHE A 81 3.27 -5.16 -2.58
N GLY A 82 3.37 -4.77 -1.31
CA GLY A 82 2.55 -3.69 -0.78
C GLY A 82 3.07 -3.14 0.54
N ASP A 83 2.51 -2.00 0.93
CA ASP A 83 2.90 -1.29 2.13
C ASP A 83 2.20 -1.85 3.39
N LEU A 84 2.83 -1.66 4.55
CA LEU A 84 2.25 -2.03 5.86
C LEU A 84 1.28 -0.98 6.42
N ASP A 85 1.16 0.18 5.79
CA ASP A 85 0.19 1.23 6.14
C ASP A 85 -1.13 1.12 5.34
N LEU A 86 -1.43 -0.10 4.89
CA LEU A 86 -2.69 -0.49 4.28
C LEU A 86 -3.70 -1.06 5.28
N VAL A 87 -4.97 -0.90 4.95
CA VAL A 87 -6.08 -1.70 5.48
C VAL A 87 -6.79 -2.33 4.32
N TYR A 88 -6.84 -3.65 4.29
CA TYR A 88 -7.54 -4.38 3.24
C TYR A 88 -9.03 -4.49 3.54
N GLY A 89 -9.84 -4.49 2.48
CA GLY A 89 -11.16 -5.10 2.48
C GLY A 89 -11.06 -6.54 1.96
N ASP A 90 -12.11 -6.98 1.27
CA ASP A 90 -12.19 -8.33 0.70
C ASP A 90 -11.48 -8.33 -0.66
N ILE A 91 -10.23 -8.81 -0.69
CA ILE A 91 -9.39 -8.72 -1.89
C ILE A 91 -9.99 -9.53 -3.04
N ARG A 92 -10.52 -10.72 -2.76
CA ARG A 92 -11.09 -11.62 -3.76
C ARG A 92 -12.41 -11.11 -4.34
N SER A 93 -13.11 -10.23 -3.63
CA SER A 93 -14.31 -9.57 -4.19
C SER A 93 -13.97 -8.59 -5.34
N PHE A 94 -12.75 -8.04 -5.38
CA PHE A 94 -12.30 -7.13 -6.43
C PHE A 94 -11.37 -7.81 -7.44
N LEU A 95 -10.41 -8.61 -6.97
CA LEU A 95 -9.48 -9.37 -7.80
C LEU A 95 -10.12 -10.72 -8.16
N THR A 96 -11.16 -10.62 -9.00
CA THR A 96 -11.89 -11.77 -9.57
C THR A 96 -11.03 -12.53 -10.58
N ASP A 97 -11.45 -13.74 -10.98
CA ASP A 97 -10.72 -14.53 -11.98
C ASP A 97 -10.60 -13.81 -13.33
N ASN A 98 -11.59 -12.99 -13.69
CA ASN A 98 -11.50 -12.13 -14.87
C ASN A 98 -10.39 -11.06 -14.72
N VAL A 99 -10.31 -10.43 -13.55
CA VAL A 99 -9.24 -9.46 -13.26
C VAL A 99 -7.87 -10.15 -13.24
N LEU A 100 -7.79 -11.35 -12.67
CA LEU A 100 -6.59 -12.20 -12.62
C LEU A 100 -6.27 -12.91 -13.94
N SER A 101 -6.96 -12.59 -15.04
CA SER A 101 -6.48 -12.95 -16.39
C SER A 101 -5.38 -11.99 -16.89
N HIS A 102 -5.21 -10.83 -16.23
CA HIS A 102 -4.18 -9.85 -16.54
C HIS A 102 -2.86 -10.20 -15.83
N LYS A 103 -1.75 -9.71 -16.38
CA LYS A 103 -0.41 -9.96 -15.82
C LYS A 103 0.03 -8.93 -14.80
N PHE A 104 -0.42 -7.68 -14.91
CA PHE A 104 0.00 -6.58 -14.05
C PHE A 104 -1.21 -5.83 -13.50
N LEU A 105 -1.37 -5.83 -12.17
CA LEU A 105 -2.58 -5.34 -11.51
C LEU A 105 -2.27 -4.18 -10.57
N LEU A 106 -3.13 -3.17 -10.59
CA LEU A 106 -3.10 -1.93 -9.80
C LEU A 106 -1.90 -1.02 -10.15
N GLY A 107 -0.67 -1.54 -10.10
CA GLY A 107 0.56 -0.87 -10.50
C GLY A 107 1.04 0.25 -9.59
N TRP A 108 0.44 0.42 -8.42
CA TRP A 108 0.81 1.46 -7.46
C TRP A 108 1.85 0.93 -6.47
N GLY A 109 2.82 1.76 -6.07
CA GLY A 109 3.89 1.34 -5.15
C GLY A 109 3.39 0.80 -3.80
N HIS A 110 2.19 1.19 -3.38
CA HIS A 110 1.56 0.69 -2.14
C HIS A 110 0.87 -0.67 -2.28
N LEU A 111 0.41 -1.07 -3.47
CA LEU A 111 -0.07 -2.44 -3.74
C LEU A 111 -0.04 -2.72 -5.23
N THR A 112 0.74 -3.72 -5.63
CA THR A 112 0.83 -4.23 -7.00
C THR A 112 0.87 -5.75 -6.97
N LEU A 113 0.15 -6.39 -7.90
CA LEU A 113 0.22 -7.83 -8.13
C LEU A 113 0.70 -8.11 -9.56
N LEU A 114 1.50 -9.16 -9.70
CA LEU A 114 2.06 -9.64 -10.94
C LEU A 114 1.79 -11.14 -11.10
N HIS A 115 1.40 -11.56 -12.30
CA HIS A 115 1.25 -12.97 -12.63
C HIS A 115 2.62 -13.67 -12.55
N ASN A 116 2.66 -14.87 -11.97
CA ASN A 116 3.90 -15.59 -11.72
C ASN A 116 4.27 -16.46 -12.91
N ASP A 117 4.80 -15.82 -13.95
CA ASP A 117 5.35 -16.50 -15.11
C ASP A 117 6.69 -15.90 -15.53
N GLN A 118 7.43 -16.63 -16.37
CA GLN A 118 8.77 -16.21 -16.80
C GLN A 118 8.77 -14.85 -17.53
N ASP A 119 7.79 -14.58 -18.39
CA ASP A 119 7.71 -13.32 -19.13
C ASP A 119 7.42 -12.14 -18.20
N THR A 120 6.48 -12.31 -17.27
CA THR A 120 6.13 -11.28 -16.28
C THR A 120 7.28 -11.05 -15.29
N ASN A 121 7.87 -12.11 -14.74
CA ASN A 121 8.93 -12.03 -13.73
C ASN A 121 10.22 -11.42 -14.28
N THR A 122 10.43 -11.45 -15.59
CA THR A 122 11.63 -10.89 -16.24
C THR A 122 11.37 -9.58 -16.97
N TYR A 123 10.11 -9.12 -17.06
CA TYR A 123 9.75 -7.93 -17.84
C TYR A 123 10.45 -6.65 -17.38
N PHE A 124 10.75 -6.51 -16.08
CA PHE A 124 11.50 -5.38 -15.56
C PHE A 124 12.86 -5.21 -16.27
N MET A 125 13.46 -6.32 -16.75
CA MET A 125 14.73 -6.33 -17.46
C MET A 125 14.66 -5.79 -18.89
N LYS A 126 13.45 -5.77 -19.49
CA LYS A 126 13.27 -5.33 -20.89
C LYS A 126 13.60 -3.85 -21.03
N GLN A 127 14.57 -3.54 -21.88
CA GLN A 127 14.93 -2.16 -22.23
C GLN A 127 13.96 -1.63 -23.28
N VAL A 128 13.43 -0.44 -23.03
CA VAL A 128 12.54 0.29 -23.94
C VAL A 128 12.92 1.77 -23.87
N ASP A 129 13.09 2.39 -25.03
CA ASP A 129 13.44 3.81 -25.12
C ASP A 129 12.41 4.68 -24.39
N GLY A 130 12.90 5.65 -23.62
CA GLY A 130 12.08 6.54 -22.80
C GLY A 130 11.80 6.03 -21.37
N TYR A 131 12.13 4.78 -21.05
CA TYR A 131 11.96 4.20 -19.72
C TYR A 131 13.29 3.94 -19.01
N GLN A 132 13.25 3.93 -17.68
CA GLN A 132 14.41 3.63 -16.85
C GLN A 132 14.96 2.22 -17.13
N ASN A 133 16.28 2.11 -17.12
CA ASN A 133 16.98 0.83 -17.18
C ASN A 133 17.15 0.26 -15.76
N TYR A 134 16.76 -0.99 -15.55
CA TYR A 134 16.85 -1.65 -14.24
C TYR A 134 18.30 -1.73 -13.72
N LYS A 135 19.31 -1.90 -14.61
CA LYS A 135 20.71 -1.96 -14.19
C LYS A 135 21.15 -0.62 -13.58
N ASP A 136 20.70 0.50 -14.13
CA ASP A 136 21.03 1.82 -13.59
C ASP A 136 20.35 2.01 -12.22
N ALA A 137 19.08 1.63 -12.11
CA ALA A 137 18.35 1.66 -10.84
C ALA A 137 19.00 0.76 -9.78
N PHE A 138 19.53 -0.40 -10.16
CA PHE A 138 20.10 -1.37 -9.22
C PHE A 138 21.55 -1.07 -8.87
N THR A 139 22.29 -0.31 -9.68
CA THR A 139 23.70 0.03 -9.41
C THR A 139 23.86 1.38 -8.70
N THR A 140 22.87 2.28 -8.78
CA THR A 140 22.91 3.57 -8.08
C THR A 140 22.45 3.49 -6.62
N SER A 141 23.05 4.27 -5.73
CA SER A 141 22.57 4.42 -4.34
C SER A 141 21.35 5.34 -4.22
N LYS A 142 21.04 6.10 -5.28
CA LYS A 142 19.88 7.00 -5.34
C LYS A 142 18.57 6.21 -5.44
N ILE A 143 17.48 6.82 -4.97
CA ILE A 143 16.11 6.35 -5.22
C ILE A 143 15.67 6.99 -6.54
N THR A 144 15.27 6.17 -7.50
CA THR A 144 14.84 6.58 -8.85
C THR A 144 13.36 6.30 -9.08
N PHE A 145 12.67 5.74 -8.08
CA PHE A 145 11.23 5.42 -8.15
C PHE A 145 10.92 4.44 -9.28
N PHE A 146 11.78 3.43 -9.45
CA PHE A 146 11.63 2.44 -10.53
C PHE A 146 10.31 1.65 -10.45
N ASP A 147 9.70 1.53 -9.26
CA ASP A 147 8.43 0.82 -9.04
C ASP A 147 7.17 1.68 -9.22
N GLU A 148 7.29 3.00 -9.35
CA GLU A 148 6.15 3.93 -9.29
C GLU A 148 5.73 4.48 -10.67
N PHE A 149 4.51 5.01 -10.73
CA PHE A 149 4.03 5.79 -11.88
C PHE A 149 4.56 7.24 -11.85
N GLY A 150 4.73 7.83 -13.03
CA GLY A 150 5.12 9.24 -13.21
C GLY A 150 6.62 9.50 -13.18
N TYR A 151 7.45 8.45 -13.24
CA TYR A 151 8.90 8.52 -13.19
C TYR A 151 9.58 7.80 -14.37
N ASN A 152 8.80 7.36 -15.37
CA ASN A 152 9.25 6.48 -16.45
C ASN A 152 9.82 5.15 -15.92
N GLY A 153 9.32 4.71 -14.76
CA GLY A 153 9.70 3.45 -14.12
C GLY A 153 9.07 2.24 -14.80
N CYS A 154 9.19 1.08 -14.17
CA CYS A 154 8.63 -0.17 -14.68
C CYS A 154 7.09 -0.16 -14.70
N SER A 155 6.43 0.53 -13.77
CA SER A 155 4.97 0.64 -13.76
C SER A 155 4.46 1.48 -14.93
N ASP A 156 5.11 2.61 -15.24
CA ASP A 156 4.83 3.37 -16.46
C ASP A 156 5.07 2.51 -17.71
N LYS A 157 6.18 1.75 -17.74
CA LYS A 157 6.51 0.85 -18.86
C LYS A 157 5.44 -0.21 -19.10
N TRP A 158 4.92 -0.85 -18.04
CA TRP A 158 3.80 -1.80 -18.14
C TRP A 158 2.56 -1.14 -18.76
N ARG A 159 2.14 0.01 -18.20
CA ARG A 159 0.96 0.75 -18.69
C ARG A 159 1.07 1.11 -20.16
N ASP A 160 2.23 1.62 -20.57
CA ASP A 160 2.38 2.25 -21.88
C ASP A 160 2.77 1.24 -22.97
N CYS A 161 3.56 0.22 -22.64
CA CYS A 161 4.04 -0.77 -23.61
C CYS A 161 3.25 -2.09 -23.62
N ARG A 162 2.48 -2.39 -22.57
CA ARG A 162 1.65 -3.61 -22.48
C ARG A 162 0.27 -3.31 -21.83
N PRO A 163 -0.49 -2.32 -22.33
CA PRO A 163 -1.78 -1.95 -21.73
C PRO A 163 -2.79 -3.09 -21.70
N ALA A 164 -2.77 -3.99 -22.71
CA ALA A 164 -3.67 -5.15 -22.77
C ALA A 164 -3.38 -6.22 -21.70
N ASP A 165 -2.16 -6.25 -21.16
CA ASP A 165 -1.77 -7.17 -20.08
C ASP A 165 -2.06 -6.57 -18.69
N CYS A 166 -2.56 -5.33 -18.62
CA CYS A 166 -2.69 -4.57 -17.38
C CYS A 166 -4.14 -4.39 -16.94
N TRP A 167 -4.37 -4.48 -15.63
CA TRP A 167 -5.60 -4.04 -14.98
C TRP A 167 -5.30 -2.89 -14.01
N LEU A 168 -5.57 -1.64 -14.43
CA LEU A 168 -5.17 -0.41 -13.72
C LEU A 168 -6.35 0.38 -13.16
N ASP A 169 -7.42 -0.31 -12.75
CA ASP A 169 -8.57 0.30 -12.09
C ASP A 169 -8.25 0.77 -10.67
N TRP A 170 -9.10 1.64 -10.14
CA TRP A 170 -8.91 2.28 -8.83
C TRP A 170 -10.00 1.89 -7.82
N PRO A 171 -10.11 0.60 -7.44
CA PRO A 171 -11.07 0.13 -6.45
C PRO A 171 -10.69 0.50 -5.00
N PHE A 172 -9.66 1.31 -4.79
CA PHE A 172 -9.05 1.61 -3.49
C PHE A 172 -9.08 3.11 -3.17
N ASP A 173 -8.65 3.48 -1.96
CA ASP A 173 -8.55 4.88 -1.55
C ASP A 173 -7.18 5.22 -0.96
N ASN A 174 -6.42 6.07 -1.66
CA ASN A 174 -5.29 6.75 -1.04
C ASN A 174 -5.80 7.90 -0.17
N ALA A 175 -5.70 7.77 1.15
CA ALA A 175 -6.22 8.75 2.08
C ALA A 175 -5.21 9.89 2.31
N SER A 176 -5.69 11.12 2.24
CA SER A 176 -4.86 12.32 2.34
C SER A 176 -3.95 12.32 3.57
N LYS A 177 -2.77 12.93 3.38
CA LYS A 177 -1.82 13.11 4.46
C LYS A 177 -2.41 14.09 5.48
N PRO A 178 -2.14 13.89 6.77
CA PRO A 178 -2.67 14.76 7.83
C PRO A 178 -2.25 16.23 7.68
N LYS A 179 -1.08 16.48 7.09
CA LYS A 179 -0.60 17.83 6.75
C LYS A 179 -1.43 18.55 5.67
N GLN A 180 -2.08 17.79 4.79
CA GLN A 180 -2.96 18.33 3.75
C GLN A 180 -4.35 18.65 4.33
N SER A 181 -4.85 17.77 5.20
CA SER A 181 -6.13 17.94 5.86
C SER A 181 -6.18 17.18 7.17
N TYR A 182 -6.65 17.81 8.24
CA TYR A 182 -6.92 17.13 9.53
C TYR A 182 -8.27 16.38 9.51
N HIS A 183 -8.59 15.81 8.36
CA HIS A 183 -9.68 14.89 8.02
C HIS A 183 -9.21 14.09 6.80
N PHE A 184 -9.76 12.90 6.54
CA PHE A 184 -9.37 12.20 5.31
C PHE A 184 -10.11 12.77 4.11
N ASN A 185 -9.37 12.89 3.01
CA ASN A 185 -9.92 12.98 1.67
C ASN A 185 -9.38 11.78 0.90
N SER A 186 -10.21 11.13 0.08
CA SER A 186 -9.74 10.14 -0.87
C SER A 186 -9.10 10.88 -2.04
N LEU A 187 -7.78 10.76 -2.16
CA LEU A 187 -7.00 11.32 -3.27
C LEU A 187 -7.30 10.59 -4.58
N THR A 188 -7.69 9.32 -4.49
CA THR A 188 -8.03 8.48 -5.65
C THR A 188 -9.45 8.74 -6.15
N ARG A 189 -10.45 8.68 -5.26
CA ARG A 189 -11.88 8.78 -5.63
C ARG A 189 -12.50 10.15 -5.39
N GLY A 190 -11.71 11.13 -4.93
CA GLY A 190 -12.08 12.54 -4.78
C GLY A 190 -13.06 12.86 -3.64
N TRP A 191 -13.48 11.88 -2.83
CA TRP A 191 -14.38 12.13 -1.72
C TRP A 191 -13.70 12.93 -0.61
N LYS A 192 -14.39 13.93 -0.08
CA LYS A 192 -13.89 14.78 1.01
C LYS A 192 -14.51 14.42 2.35
N GLN A 193 -13.77 14.68 3.42
CA GLN A 193 -14.20 14.49 4.81
C GLN A 193 -14.69 13.06 5.09
N VAL A 194 -13.90 12.09 4.63
CA VAL A 194 -14.21 10.68 4.75
C VAL A 194 -13.66 10.09 6.04
N ILE A 195 -14.24 8.97 6.44
CA ILE A 195 -13.66 8.01 7.38
C ILE A 195 -13.77 6.63 6.77
N PHE A 196 -13.13 5.64 7.39
CA PHE A 196 -13.25 4.26 6.94
C PHE A 196 -13.87 3.40 8.02
N GLU A 197 -14.78 2.53 7.63
CA GLU A 197 -15.37 1.49 8.46
C GLU A 197 -14.89 0.14 7.95
N HIS A 198 -14.34 -0.66 8.85
CA HIS A 198 -14.00 -2.04 8.57
C HIS A 198 -14.91 -2.95 9.39
N VAL A 199 -15.65 -3.84 8.73
CA VAL A 199 -16.62 -4.74 9.35
C VAL A 199 -16.61 -6.09 8.65
N GLY A 200 -16.42 -7.17 9.42
CA GLY A 200 -16.21 -8.49 8.82
C GLY A 200 -14.92 -8.49 7.99
N ASN A 201 -15.00 -8.84 6.69
CA ASN A 201 -13.90 -8.73 5.72
C ASN A 201 -14.00 -7.45 4.85
N LYS A 202 -14.95 -6.56 5.11
CA LYS A 202 -15.25 -5.46 4.20
C LYS A 202 -14.72 -4.14 4.71
N LEU A 203 -14.15 -3.36 3.80
CA LEU A 203 -13.70 -2.00 4.05
C LEU A 203 -14.58 -1.02 3.27
N TYR A 204 -15.06 0.00 3.97
CA TYR A 204 -15.93 1.01 3.41
C TYR A 204 -15.41 2.41 3.68
N MET A 205 -15.32 3.21 2.63
CA MET A 205 -15.19 4.66 2.75
C MET A 205 -16.57 5.26 3.02
N ILE A 206 -16.67 6.11 4.04
CA ILE A 206 -17.92 6.75 4.48
C ILE A 206 -17.77 8.26 4.44
N ARG A 207 -18.81 8.96 3.96
CA ARG A 207 -18.96 10.41 4.12
C ARG A 207 -20.39 10.80 4.46
N PHE A 208 -20.57 12.02 4.93
CA PHE A 208 -21.87 12.66 5.00
C PHE A 208 -22.02 13.65 3.85
N ASN A 209 -23.05 13.46 3.03
CA ASN A 209 -23.39 14.36 1.93
C ASN A 209 -24.86 14.77 2.05
N HIS A 210 -25.13 16.07 2.09
CA HIS A 210 -26.49 16.62 2.30
C HIS A 210 -27.28 15.94 3.45
N GLY A 211 -26.59 15.63 4.55
CA GLY A 211 -27.20 14.99 5.73
C GLY A 211 -27.43 13.47 5.61
N LYS A 212 -27.14 12.86 4.46
CA LYS A 212 -27.21 11.42 4.24
C LYS A 212 -25.82 10.78 4.35
N ILE A 213 -25.79 9.54 4.85
CA ILE A 213 -24.58 8.72 4.84
C ILE A 213 -24.42 8.12 3.46
N GLU A 214 -23.28 8.39 2.83
CA GLU A 214 -22.84 7.69 1.63
C GLU A 214 -21.72 6.74 2.01
N LYS A 215 -21.81 5.50 1.51
CA LYS A 215 -20.90 4.41 1.82
C LYS A 215 -20.45 3.77 0.52
N LYS A 216 -19.15 3.57 0.35
CA LYS A 216 -18.56 2.95 -0.84
C LYS A 216 -17.52 1.93 -0.44
N GLU A 217 -17.64 0.70 -0.95
CA GLU A 217 -16.67 -0.37 -0.67
C GLU A 217 -15.30 -0.03 -1.28
N SER A 218 -14.24 -0.52 -0.65
CA SER A 218 -12.86 -0.25 -1.04
C SER A 218 -12.04 -1.53 -0.91
N LEU A 219 -11.22 -1.82 -1.91
CA LEU A 219 -10.26 -2.94 -1.91
C LEU A 219 -9.23 -2.77 -0.79
N TYR A 220 -8.71 -1.56 -0.63
CA TYR A 220 -7.93 -1.15 0.52
C TYR A 220 -7.96 0.36 0.70
N ALA A 221 -7.54 0.83 1.87
CA ALA A 221 -7.20 2.22 2.10
C ALA A 221 -5.73 2.36 2.50
N HIS A 222 -5.04 3.31 1.87
CA HIS A 222 -3.64 3.65 2.15
C HIS A 222 -3.54 4.84 3.10
N PHE A 223 -2.75 4.70 4.16
CA PHE A 223 -2.71 5.63 5.28
C PHE A 223 -1.29 6.19 5.55
N GLN A 224 -0.68 6.79 4.52
CA GLN A 224 0.71 7.23 4.54
C GLN A 224 1.09 8.29 5.61
N HIS A 225 2.30 8.15 6.17
CA HIS A 225 2.96 9.06 7.12
C HIS A 225 2.19 9.34 8.41
N ARG A 226 1.77 8.29 9.13
CA ARG A 226 0.93 8.45 10.33
C ARG A 226 1.52 7.85 11.60
N PRO A 227 2.50 8.53 12.21
CA PRO A 227 2.99 8.15 13.55
C PRO A 227 1.97 8.45 14.68
N PHE A 228 0.86 9.15 14.41
CA PHE A 228 -0.06 9.65 15.43
C PHE A 228 -1.42 8.96 15.48
N MET A 229 -1.68 7.99 14.58
CA MET A 229 -2.90 7.18 14.66
C MET A 229 -2.78 6.25 15.86
N LYS A 230 -3.45 6.62 16.95
CA LYS A 230 -3.51 5.76 18.14
C LYS A 230 -4.41 4.57 17.87
N ASP A 231 -3.91 3.38 18.12
CA ASP A 231 -4.74 2.19 18.20
C ASP A 231 -5.50 2.22 19.54
N LYS A 232 -6.83 2.27 19.45
CA LYS A 232 -7.75 2.23 20.57
C LYS A 232 -8.85 1.21 20.33
N VAL A 233 -8.62 0.26 19.43
CA VAL A 233 -9.56 -0.80 19.12
C VAL A 233 -9.48 -1.86 20.21
N THR A 234 -10.63 -2.22 20.75
CA THR A 234 -10.77 -3.38 21.64
C THR A 234 -11.31 -4.59 20.90
N ASP A 235 -12.02 -4.38 19.79
CA ASP A 235 -12.56 -5.43 18.94
C ASP A 235 -12.29 -5.15 17.44
N TYR A 236 -11.39 -5.94 16.86
CA TYR A 236 -11.03 -5.88 15.44
C TYR A 236 -12.07 -6.53 14.50
N SER A 237 -13.22 -6.98 15.02
CA SER A 237 -14.36 -7.44 14.21
C SER A 237 -15.10 -6.29 13.51
N HIS A 238 -15.14 -5.11 14.15
CA HIS A 238 -15.83 -3.92 13.66
C HIS A 238 -15.23 -2.63 14.22
N PHE A 239 -14.50 -1.90 13.39
CA PHE A 239 -13.79 -0.69 13.81
C PHE A 239 -13.90 0.44 12.78
N LEU A 240 -13.60 1.66 13.23
CA LEU A 240 -13.46 2.85 12.39
C LEU A 240 -12.01 3.29 12.33
N VAL A 241 -11.54 3.60 11.13
CA VAL A 241 -10.32 4.38 10.92
C VAL A 241 -10.72 5.84 10.76
N THR A 242 -10.32 6.64 11.74
CA THR A 242 -10.54 8.09 11.77
C THR A 242 -9.21 8.82 11.62
N PRO A 243 -9.22 10.15 11.34
CA PRO A 243 -8.01 10.92 11.17
C PRO A 243 -6.92 10.72 12.22
N ASN A 244 -7.32 10.56 13.49
CA ASN A 244 -6.38 10.58 14.63
C ASN A 244 -6.23 9.24 15.34
N ALA A 245 -7.09 8.27 15.04
CA ALA A 245 -7.15 7.04 15.79
C ALA A 245 -7.92 5.98 15.01
N ILE A 246 -7.58 4.74 15.31
CA ILE A 246 -8.41 3.59 15.01
C ILE A 246 -9.19 3.32 16.29
N ILE A 247 -10.52 3.24 16.17
CA ILE A 247 -11.42 3.18 17.33
C ILE A 247 -12.49 2.12 17.08
N ASP A 248 -13.07 1.60 18.15
CA ASP A 248 -14.24 0.74 18.05
C ASP A 248 -15.40 1.44 17.35
N TYR A 249 -16.21 0.65 16.64
CA TYR A 249 -17.44 1.19 16.07
C TYR A 249 -18.39 1.68 17.18
N PRO A 250 -18.99 2.88 17.06
CA PRO A 250 -19.88 3.40 18.10
C PRO A 250 -21.12 2.51 18.32
N LYS A 251 -21.42 2.19 19.59
CA LYS A 251 -22.64 1.46 19.97
C LYS A 251 -23.86 2.35 20.21
N HIS A 252 -23.62 3.62 20.57
CA HIS A 252 -24.67 4.61 20.86
C HIS A 252 -24.44 5.89 20.07
N PHE A 253 -25.53 6.60 19.74
CA PHE A 253 -25.51 7.84 18.97
C PHE A 253 -24.69 7.73 17.67
N VAL A 254 -24.80 6.57 17.00
CA VAL A 254 -23.98 6.20 15.84
C VAL A 254 -23.95 7.30 14.80
N HIS A 255 -25.12 7.73 14.34
CA HIS A 255 -25.26 8.76 13.31
C HIS A 255 -24.59 10.09 13.71
N LEU A 256 -24.78 10.55 14.94
CA LEU A 256 -24.16 11.77 15.46
C LEU A 256 -22.63 11.65 15.54
N ARG A 257 -22.12 10.50 16.01
CA ARG A 257 -20.68 10.23 16.11
C ARG A 257 -20.02 10.14 14.74
N LEU A 258 -20.59 9.37 13.80
CA LEU A 258 -20.08 9.29 12.43
C LEU A 258 -20.05 10.69 11.79
N ARG A 259 -21.11 11.48 11.95
CA ARG A 259 -21.17 12.86 11.44
C ARG A 259 -20.08 13.73 12.06
N TRP A 260 -19.81 13.57 13.36
CA TRP A 260 -18.73 14.28 14.05
C TRP A 260 -17.34 13.87 13.55
N TYR A 261 -17.13 12.59 13.21
CA TYR A 261 -15.86 12.13 12.66
C TYR A 261 -15.64 12.63 11.22
N CYS A 262 -16.69 12.67 10.41
CA CYS A 262 -16.70 13.19 9.04
C CYS A 262 -16.76 14.73 8.94
N ARG A 263 -16.51 15.48 10.02
CA ARG A 263 -16.54 16.95 9.95
C ARG A 263 -15.24 17.53 9.39
N ASN A 264 -15.34 18.60 8.63
CA ASN A 264 -14.18 19.42 8.28
C ASN A 264 -13.51 19.95 9.57
N ARG A 265 -12.19 19.88 9.61
CA ARG A 265 -11.36 20.32 10.75
C ARG A 265 -10.42 21.47 10.35
N SER A 266 -10.94 22.43 9.59
CA SER A 266 -10.16 23.51 8.97
C SER A 266 -9.29 24.31 9.93
N ILE A 267 -9.78 24.63 11.13
CA ILE A 267 -9.02 25.35 12.16
C ILE A 267 -7.80 24.53 12.61
N ILE A 268 -8.02 23.24 12.88
CA ILE A 268 -6.94 22.35 13.32
C ILE A 268 -5.94 22.14 12.17
N THR A 269 -6.42 21.97 10.94
CA THR A 269 -5.56 21.89 9.74
C THR A 269 -4.66 23.13 9.65
N LYS A 270 -5.22 24.34 9.75
CA LYS A 270 -4.46 25.60 9.69
C LYS A 270 -3.45 25.73 10.83
N TYR A 271 -3.81 25.35 12.05
CA TYR A 271 -2.91 25.36 13.20
C TYR A 271 -1.68 24.47 12.97
N TYR A 272 -1.86 23.23 12.51
CA TYR A 272 -0.73 22.33 12.27
C TYR A 272 0.13 22.78 11.07
N GLN A 273 -0.50 23.26 9.99
CA GLN A 273 0.24 23.83 8.86
C GLN A 273 1.10 25.04 9.29
N TRP A 274 0.57 25.89 10.16
CA TRP A 274 1.33 27.00 10.75
C TRP A 274 2.46 26.52 11.65
N LYS A 275 2.20 25.55 12.55
CA LYS A 275 3.21 24.96 13.45
C LYS A 275 4.35 24.32 12.67
N ASP A 276 4.05 23.55 11.64
CA ASP A 276 5.06 22.90 10.79
C ASP A 276 5.87 23.95 10.01
N ARG A 277 5.23 25.02 9.53
CA ARG A 277 5.93 26.14 8.88
C ARG A 277 6.91 26.83 9.83
N ILE A 278 6.57 26.95 11.11
CA ILE A 278 7.47 27.49 12.14
C ILE A 278 8.64 26.54 12.39
N LYS A 279 8.36 25.25 12.62
CA LYS A 279 9.42 24.24 12.81
C LYS A 279 10.42 24.23 11.65
N TRP A 280 9.91 24.27 10.43
CA TRP A 280 10.72 24.36 9.21
C TRP A 280 11.56 25.63 9.17
N LYS A 281 10.98 26.80 9.48
CA LYS A 281 11.74 28.06 9.57
C LYS A 281 12.80 28.06 10.68
N LEU A 282 12.60 27.28 11.73
CA LEU A 282 13.51 27.19 12.88
C LEU A 282 14.52 26.01 12.78
N ASN A 283 14.51 25.23 11.69
CA ASN A 283 15.30 24.00 11.55
C ASN A 283 15.13 23.01 12.73
N ILE A 284 13.95 23.00 13.36
CA ILE A 284 13.64 22.05 14.44
C ILE A 284 13.01 20.81 13.78
N HIS A 285 13.80 19.75 13.63
CA HIS A 285 13.36 18.45 13.11
C HIS A 285 12.48 17.70 14.13
#